data_AF-A0A7K4T6E4-F1
#
_entry.id   AF-A0A7K4T6E4-F1
#
_cell.length_a   1.000
_cell.length_b   1.000
_cell.length_c   1.000
_cell.angle_alpha   90.00
_cell.angle_beta   90.00
_cell.angle_gamma   90.00
#
_symmetry.space_group_name_H-M   'P 1'
#
loop_
_entity.id
_entity.type
_entity.pdbx_description
1 polymer ?
#
loop_
_entity_poly.entity_id
_entity_poly.type
_entity_poly.pdbx_seq_one_letter_code
_entity_poly.pdbx_strand_id
1 'polypeptide(L)' 'LAVVYEAPHAADAALYPARCQYLQPRWRELPGRLLDVGFGGRWWVLATRLRDCDVNEEEFEGLPARLRRLDPHHLRSHR' A
#
# COMPACT_ATOMS: atom_id res chain seq x y z
N LEU A 1 18.06 1.75 1.74
CA LEU A 1 16.84 1.34 2.46
C LEU A 1 16.13 2.61 2.90
N ALA A 2 14.83 2.72 2.65
CA ALA A 2 13.98 3.85 3.06
C ALA A 2 12.67 3.31 3.64
N VAL A 3 11.98 4.11 4.45
CA VAL A 3 10.66 3.80 5.01
C VAL A 3 9.74 5.00 4.87
N VAL A 4 8.45 4.74 4.66
CA VAL A 4 7.39 5.75 4.74
C VAL A 4 6.47 5.36 5.88
N TYR A 5 6.13 6.32 6.73
CA TYR A 5 5.22 6.13 7.85
C TYR A 5 4.27 7.32 7.97
N GLU A 6 3.12 7.10 8.59
CA GLU A 6 2.15 8.16 8.87
C GLU A 6 2.52 8.93 10.14
N ALA A 7 2.59 10.26 10.03
CA ALA A 7 2.72 11.16 11.16
C ALA A 7 1.33 11.72 11.55
N PRO A 8 1.06 11.94 12.85
CA PRO A 8 -0.25 12.44 13.30
C PRO A 8 -0.54 13.90 12.89
N HIS A 9 0.49 14.66 12.51
CA HIS A 9 0.38 16.06 12.13
C HIS A 9 1.35 16.37 10.98
N ALA A 10 1.05 17.41 10.19
CA ALA A 10 1.97 17.93 9.19
C ALA A 10 3.23 18.53 9.85
N ALA A 11 4.34 18.54 9.11
CA ALA A 11 5.64 18.98 9.63
C ALA A 11 5.67 20.47 10.05
N ASP A 12 4.83 21.29 9.43
CA ASP A 12 4.70 22.73 9.65
C ASP A 12 3.62 23.11 10.68
N ALA A 13 2.93 22.13 11.26
CA ALA A 13 1.89 22.38 12.25
C ALA A 13 2.46 23.05 13.52
N ALA A 14 1.90 24.20 13.89
CA ALA A 14 2.28 24.96 15.09
C ALA A 14 1.39 24.69 16.32
N LEU A 15 0.52 23.69 16.25
CA LEU A 15 -0.36 23.30 17.36
C LEU A 15 0.43 22.66 18.50
N TYR A 16 0.04 22.92 19.75
CA TYR A 16 0.71 22.32 20.92
C TYR A 16 0.80 20.78 20.87
N PRO A 17 -0.26 20.02 20.50
CA PRO A 17 -0.17 18.57 20.33
C PRO A 17 0.87 18.10 19.31
N ALA A 18 1.15 18.91 18.28
CA ALA A 18 2.13 18.61 17.25
C ALA A 18 3.58 18.86 17.71
N ARG A 19 3.79 19.78 18.66
CA ARG A 19 5.14 20.23 19.11
C ARG A 19 5.57 19.63 20.44
N CYS A 20 4.61 19.22 21.29
CA CYS A 20 4.93 18.66 22.59
C CYS A 20 5.56 17.25 22.46
N GLN A 21 6.79 17.09 22.92
CA GLN A 21 7.53 15.82 22.84
C GLN A 21 6.85 14.66 23.58
N TYR A 22 6.12 14.97 24.64
CA TYR A 22 5.44 13.97 25.48
C TYR A 22 4.15 13.43 24.85
N LEU A 23 3.64 14.11 23.82
CA LEU A 23 2.47 13.70 23.05
C LEU A 23 2.87 12.98 21.75
N GLN A 24 4.16 12.87 21.44
CA GLN A 24 4.62 12.21 20.21
C GLN A 24 4.46 10.68 20.28
N PRO A 25 4.19 10.03 19.13
CA PRO A 25 4.13 8.58 19.06
C PRO A 25 5.41 7.93 19.58
N ARG A 26 5.26 6.84 20.33
CA ARG A 26 6.40 6.08 20.82
C ARG A 26 7.01 5.24 19.69
N TRP A 27 8.30 4.96 19.77
CA TRP A 27 8.98 4.02 18.85
C TRP A 27 8.30 2.65 18.75
N ARG A 28 7.66 2.20 19.84
CA ARG A 28 6.90 0.93 19.87
C ARG A 28 5.63 0.95 19.01
N GLU A 29 5.09 2.13 18.70
CA GLU A 29 3.90 2.31 17.85
C GLU A 29 4.26 2.41 16.36
N LEU A 30 5.55 2.62 16.04
CA LEU A 30 6.01 2.78 14.66
C LEU A 30 5.61 1.62 13.72
N PRO A 31 5.66 0.34 14.13
CA PRO A 31 5.25 -0.76 13.25
C PRO A 31 3.81 -0.64 12.75
N GLY A 32 2.89 -0.11 13.57
CA GLY A 32 1.49 0.09 13.19
C GLY A 32 1.26 1.31 12.29
N ARG A 33 2.27 2.16 12.10
CA ARG A 33 2.21 3.39 11.30
C ARG A 33 3.00 3.29 9.99
N LEU A 34 3.69 2.17 9.77
CA LEU A 34 4.51 1.96 8.58
C LEU A 34 3.59 1.77 7.36
N LEU A 35 3.83 2.56 6.31
CA LEU A 35 3.06 2.50 5.06
C LEU A 35 3.78 1.71 3.98
N ASP A 36 5.09 1.91 3.82
CA ASP A 36 5.89 1.21 2.81
C ASP A 36 7.38 1.16 3.17
N VAL A 37 8.10 0.23 2.54
CA VAL A 37 9.55 0.03 2.63
C VAL A 37 10.15 0.14 1.22
N GLY A 38 11.16 1.01 1.10
CA GLY A 38 11.89 1.28 -0.13
C GLY A 38 13.23 0.53 -0.14
N PHE A 39 13.36 -0.47 -1.01
CA PHE A 39 14.62 -1.20 -1.22
C PHE A 39 14.70 -1.75 -2.64
N GLY A 40 15.92 -1.79 -3.21
CA GLY A 40 16.12 -2.28 -4.57
C GLY A 40 15.46 -1.40 -5.64
N GLY A 41 15.44 -0.08 -5.43
CA GLY A 41 14.90 0.89 -6.39
C GLY A 41 13.38 0.92 -6.49
N ARG A 42 12.65 0.28 -5.57
CA ARG A 42 11.18 0.24 -5.58
C ARG A 42 10.59 0.40 -4.18
N TRP A 43 9.35 0.85 -4.14
CA TRP A 43 8.44 0.79 -3.00
C TRP A 43 7.64 -0.51 -3.08
N TRP A 44 7.77 -1.39 -2.10
CA TRP A 44 7.29 -2.78 -2.23
C TRP A 44 5.78 -2.91 -2.04
N VAL A 45 5.19 -2.18 -1.09
CA VAL A 45 3.74 -2.20 -0.87
C VAL A 45 3.06 -1.54 -2.06
N LEU A 46 3.52 -0.36 -2.49
CA LEU A 46 2.99 0.34 -3.66
C LEU A 46 3.08 -0.51 -4.93
N ALA A 47 4.23 -1.13 -5.20
CA ALA A 47 4.40 -2.00 -6.37
C ALA A 47 3.45 -3.21 -6.35
N THR A 48 3.15 -3.75 -5.16
CA THR A 48 2.20 -4.86 -5.02
C THR A 48 0.77 -4.39 -5.26
N ARG A 49 0.39 -3.21 -4.75
CA ARG A 49 -0.95 -2.64 -4.93
C ARG A 49 -1.22 -2.19 -6.36
N LEU A 50 -0.20 -1.73 -7.07
CA LEU A 50 -0.31 -1.30 -8.46
C LEU A 50 -0.20 -2.44 -9.49
N ARG A 51 -0.03 -3.69 -9.04
CA ARG A 51 0.19 -4.82 -9.95
C ARG A 51 -1.02 -5.10 -10.87
N ASP A 52 -2.22 -5.09 -10.30
CA ASP A 52 -3.47 -5.45 -10.98
C ASP A 52 -4.54 -4.36 -10.75
N CYS A 53 -4.13 -3.08 -10.74
CA CYS A 53 -4.98 -1.95 -10.34
C CYS A 53 -6.10 -1.60 -11.34
N ASP A 54 -6.04 -2.16 -12.54
CA ASP A 54 -7.04 -2.06 -13.60
C ASP A 54 -8.08 -3.20 -13.56
N VAL A 55 -7.86 -4.22 -12.72
CA VAL A 55 -8.78 -5.35 -12.54
C VAL A 55 -9.74 -5.07 -11.38
N ASN A 56 -11.04 -5.08 -11.66
CA ASN A 56 -12.09 -4.99 -10.64
C ASN A 56 -12.76 -6.35 -10.43
N GLU A 57 -12.36 -7.11 -9.39
CA GLU A 57 -12.90 -8.45 -9.13
C GLU A 57 -14.42 -8.45 -8.87
N GLU A 58 -14.96 -7.38 -8.28
CA GLU A 58 -16.38 -7.26 -7.91
C GLU A 58 -17.30 -7.32 -9.14
N GLU A 59 -16.85 -6.81 -10.29
CA GLU A 59 -17.61 -6.84 -11.55
C GLU A 59 -17.89 -8.29 -12.02
N PHE A 60 -17.02 -9.24 -11.65
CA PHE A 60 -17.05 -10.61 -12.17
C PHE A 60 -17.70 -11.63 -11.22
N GLU A 61 -18.19 -11.21 -10.05
CA GLU A 61 -18.74 -12.12 -9.03
C GLU A 61 -19.92 -12.97 -9.55
N GLY A 62 -20.75 -12.39 -10.43
CA GLY A 62 -21.90 -13.06 -11.04
C GLY A 62 -21.55 -14.14 -12.07
N LEU A 63 -20.28 -14.24 -12.50
CA LEU A 63 -19.88 -15.22 -13.49
C LEU A 63 -19.74 -16.64 -12.88
N PRO A 64 -19.93 -17.71 -13.68
CA PRO A 64 -19.55 -19.06 -13.28
C PRO A 64 -18.08 -19.15 -12.85
N ALA A 65 -17.76 -20.00 -11.85
CA ALA A 65 -16.40 -20.11 -11.27
C ALA A 65 -15.27 -20.40 -12.28
N ARG A 66 -15.59 -21.04 -13.42
CA ARG A 66 -14.62 -21.29 -14.49
C ARG A 66 -14.20 -20.03 -15.26
N LEU A 67 -15.05 -19.00 -15.28
CA LEU A 67 -14.80 -17.73 -15.98
C LEU A 67 -14.17 -16.66 -15.08
N ARG A 68 -14.14 -16.89 -13.76
CA ARG A 68 -13.50 -15.99 -12.78
C ARG A 68 -11.99 -16.20 -12.65
N ARG A 69 -11.43 -17.23 -13.27
CA ARG A 69 -9.99 -17.52 -13.20
C ARG A 69 -9.30 -17.00 -14.46
N LEU A 70 -8.28 -16.17 -14.27
CA LEU A 70 -7.36 -15.80 -15.33
C LEU A 70 -6.22 -16.83 -15.39
N ASP A 71 -6.03 -17.42 -16.56
CA ASP A 71 -4.86 -18.24 -16.85
C ASP A 71 -3.81 -17.36 -17.56
N PRO A 72 -2.55 -17.29 -17.08
CA PRO A 72 -1.50 -16.50 -17.72
C PRO A 72 -1.29 -16.84 -19.21
N HIS A 73 -1.60 -18.06 -19.64
CA HIS A 73 -1.52 -18.45 -21.06
C HIS A 73 -2.56 -17.70 -21.90
N HIS A 74 -3.71 -17.34 -21.34
CA HIS A 74 -4.74 -16.55 -22.04
C HIS A 74 -4.36 -15.06 -22.16
N LEU A 75 -3.38 -14.59 -21.38
CA LEU A 75 -2.90 -13.21 -21.44
C LEU A 75 -1.85 -13.01 -22.54
N ARG A 76 -1.37 -14.09 -23.17
CA ARG A 76 -0.40 -14.04 -24.28
C ARG A 76 -1.14 -14.23 -25.59
N SER A 77 -1.03 -13.25 -26.49
CA SER A 77 -1.69 -13.29 -27.80
C SER A 77 -0.96 -14.12 -28.85
N HIS A 78 0.32 -14.45 -28.62
CA HIS A 78 1.08 -15.37 -29.45
C HIS A 78 0.85 -16.81 -28.98
N ARG A 79 0.66 -17.72 -29.95
CA ARG A 79 0.61 -19.17 -29.70
C ARG A 79 2.00 -19.72 -29.38
#